data_AF-J2AR59-F1
#
_entry.id   AF-J2AR59-F1
#
_cell.length_a   1.000
_cell.length_b   1.000
_cell.length_c   1.000
_cell.angle_alpha   90.00
_cell.angle_beta   90.00
_cell.angle_gamma   90.00
#
_symmetry.space_group_name_H-M   'P 1'
#
loop_
_entity.id
_entity.type
_entity.pdbx_description
1 polymer ?
#
loop_
_entity_poly.entity_id
_entity_poly.type
_entity_poly.pdbx_seq_one_letter_code
_entity_poly.pdbx_strand_id
1 'polypeptide(L)'
;MVKFLLSVSILFLSLSSAGSVSAQESGRTRFILAASWQPAFCQTNQKKAECATQSGDRYDATNFSLHGLWPMRQDYCGVPDDQKAADKDGQWTSLPAVNLSAETKSALDKSMPGTQSALERHEWIKHGTCTKMSADDYFATAIDLMGDLNASAVRDLFAANVGKVLKADAIKAAFDKSFGAGASDRVKMSCRRVGNKRVISELTIGLSQDAVSAQAKEKGLGGLIQGAGQTSFGCDEGIVDAAGF
;
A
#
# COMPACT_ATOMS: atom_id res chain seq x y z
N MET A 1 38.62 10.54 -79.80
CA MET A 1 38.27 9.65 -78.67
C MET A 1 37.33 10.41 -77.75
N VAL A 2 36.06 9.99 -77.69
CA VAL A 2 34.99 10.69 -76.94
C VAL A 2 34.85 10.07 -75.54
N LYS A 3 34.74 10.94 -74.55
CA LYS A 3 34.60 10.69 -73.10
C LYS A 3 33.30 9.95 -72.75
N PHE A 4 33.36 9.11 -71.71
CA PHE A 4 32.19 8.79 -70.87
C PHE A 4 32.63 8.79 -69.40
N LEU A 5 32.12 9.75 -68.63
CA LEU A 5 32.23 9.81 -67.17
C LEU A 5 30.85 9.41 -66.62
N LEU A 6 30.75 8.23 -65.99
CA LEU A 6 29.54 7.83 -65.27
C LEU A 6 29.48 8.56 -63.92
N SER A 7 28.46 9.40 -63.74
CA SER A 7 28.07 9.90 -62.42
C SER A 7 27.14 8.90 -61.74
N VAL A 8 27.57 8.35 -60.60
CA VAL A 8 26.73 7.51 -59.74
C VAL A 8 26.10 8.41 -58.67
N SER A 9 24.78 8.62 -58.76
CA SER A 9 24.02 9.34 -57.72
C SER A 9 23.59 8.36 -56.63
N ILE A 10 24.00 8.64 -55.39
CA ILE A 10 23.66 7.85 -54.20
C ILE A 10 22.35 8.40 -53.63
N LEU A 11 21.28 7.60 -53.66
CA LEU A 11 19.99 7.93 -53.06
C LEU A 11 19.90 7.30 -51.67
N PHE A 12 20.09 8.10 -50.61
CA PHE A 12 19.89 7.65 -49.23
C PHE A 12 18.39 7.68 -48.88
N LEU A 13 17.75 6.52 -48.84
CA LEU A 13 16.40 6.36 -48.29
C LEU A 13 16.48 6.34 -46.75
N SER A 14 16.00 7.39 -46.10
CA SER A 14 15.82 7.46 -44.65
C SER A 14 14.59 6.65 -44.23
N LEU A 15 14.82 5.43 -43.72
CA LEU A 15 13.78 4.64 -43.05
C LEU A 15 13.46 5.30 -41.69
N SER A 16 12.30 5.96 -41.60
CA SER A 16 11.76 6.42 -40.33
C SER A 16 11.05 5.25 -39.65
N SER A 17 11.68 4.67 -38.64
CA SER A 17 11.06 3.66 -37.77
C SER A 17 10.00 4.33 -36.89
N ALA A 18 8.71 4.17 -37.25
CA ALA A 18 7.61 4.50 -36.36
C ALA A 18 7.63 3.50 -35.19
N GLY A 19 8.08 3.95 -34.01
CA GLY A 19 8.02 3.15 -32.79
C GLY A 19 6.57 2.89 -32.41
N SER A 20 6.18 1.62 -32.41
CA SER A 20 4.90 1.18 -31.87
C SER A 20 4.86 1.52 -30.38
N VAL A 21 4.08 2.52 -29.99
CA VAL A 21 3.70 2.74 -28.60
C VAL A 21 2.77 1.58 -28.24
N SER A 22 3.30 0.55 -27.56
CA SER A 22 2.42 -0.49 -27.03
C SER A 22 1.52 0.18 -25.99
N ALA A 23 0.22 0.21 -26.24
CA ALA A 23 -0.75 0.50 -25.19
C ALA A 23 -0.51 -0.56 -24.11
N GLN A 24 0.09 -0.14 -22.99
CA GLN A 24 0.28 -1.00 -21.84
C GLN A 24 -1.12 -1.40 -21.37
N GLU A 25 -1.48 -2.67 -21.55
CA GLU A 25 -2.67 -3.26 -20.93
C GLU A 25 -2.69 -2.78 -19.48
N SER A 26 -3.74 -2.06 -19.09
CA SER A 26 -3.86 -1.59 -17.72
C SER A 26 -3.82 -2.83 -16.84
N GLY A 27 -2.86 -2.90 -15.92
CA GLY A 27 -2.73 -4.02 -14.99
C GLY A 27 -4.05 -4.29 -14.27
N ARG A 28 -4.16 -5.46 -13.61
CA ARG A 28 -5.35 -5.78 -12.80
C ARG A 28 -4.96 -5.84 -11.35
N THR A 29 -5.61 -5.01 -10.53
CA THR A 29 -5.44 -5.05 -9.08
C THR A 29 -5.91 -6.41 -8.57
N ARG A 30 -4.99 -7.13 -7.93
CA ARG A 30 -5.25 -8.43 -7.29
C ARG A 30 -5.11 -8.37 -5.78
N PHE A 31 -4.32 -7.44 -5.27
CA PHE A 31 -4.18 -7.19 -3.85
C PHE A 31 -4.28 -5.70 -3.54
N ILE A 32 -4.60 -5.37 -2.30
CA ILE A 32 -4.57 -4.01 -1.76
C ILE A 32 -3.66 -4.01 -0.54
N LEU A 33 -2.63 -3.16 -0.53
CA LEU A 33 -1.96 -2.80 0.71
C LEU A 33 -2.72 -1.64 1.36
N ALA A 34 -3.19 -1.85 2.59
CA ALA A 34 -3.87 -0.83 3.38
C ALA A 34 -2.93 -0.24 4.42
N ALA A 35 -2.66 1.05 4.29
CA ALA A 35 -1.70 1.80 5.09
C ALA A 35 -2.43 2.89 5.88
N SER A 36 -2.60 2.67 7.18
CA SER A 36 -3.26 3.63 8.08
C SER A 36 -2.33 4.77 8.47
N TRP A 37 -2.88 5.98 8.54
CA TRP A 37 -2.28 7.07 9.30
C TRP A 37 -2.79 6.99 10.74
N GLN A 38 -2.02 6.35 11.62
CA GLN A 38 -2.49 5.92 12.92
C GLN A 38 -3.02 7.06 13.82
N PRO A 39 -2.42 8.27 13.84
CA PRO A 39 -2.99 9.39 14.60
C PRO A 39 -4.44 9.69 14.23
N ALA A 40 -4.74 9.76 12.94
CA ALA A 40 -6.09 10.01 12.44
C ALA A 40 -7.05 8.85 12.74
N PHE A 41 -6.56 7.59 12.72
CA PHE A 41 -7.34 6.44 13.18
C PHE A 41 -7.73 6.61 14.66
N CYS A 42 -6.77 6.97 15.51
CA CYS A 42 -6.97 7.06 16.95
C CYS A 42 -7.93 8.16 17.39
N GLN A 43 -8.09 9.25 16.62
CA GLN A 43 -9.11 10.27 16.87
C GLN A 43 -10.54 9.71 17.04
N THR A 44 -10.86 8.62 16.35
CA THR A 44 -12.18 7.97 16.41
C THR A 44 -12.19 6.63 17.15
N ASN A 45 -11.02 6.18 17.62
CA ASN A 45 -10.80 4.87 18.22
C ASN A 45 -10.04 4.95 19.55
N GLN A 46 -10.18 6.05 20.29
CA GLN A 46 -9.43 6.38 21.51
C GLN A 46 -9.40 5.27 22.57
N LYS A 47 -10.43 4.42 22.62
CA LYS A 47 -10.55 3.30 23.58
C LYS A 47 -9.75 2.06 23.19
N LYS A 48 -9.24 1.97 21.97
CA LYS A 48 -8.39 0.86 21.53
C LYS A 48 -7.04 0.93 22.24
N ALA A 49 -6.47 -0.23 22.57
CA ALA A 49 -5.24 -0.31 23.37
C ALA A 49 -4.08 0.45 22.71
N GLU A 50 -3.95 0.30 21.39
CA GLU A 50 -2.92 0.95 20.59
C GLU A 50 -3.05 2.48 20.53
N CYS A 51 -4.26 3.00 20.76
CA CYS A 51 -4.55 4.43 20.76
C CYS A 51 -4.43 5.05 22.15
N ALA A 52 -4.82 4.32 23.19
CA ALA A 52 -4.70 4.77 24.58
C ALA A 52 -3.23 5.06 24.98
N THR A 53 -2.28 4.37 24.35
CA THR A 53 -0.84 4.53 24.58
C THR A 53 -0.13 5.30 23.46
N GLN A 54 -0.87 5.94 22.55
CA GLN A 54 -0.25 6.65 21.43
C GLN A 54 0.40 7.97 21.88
N SER A 55 1.62 8.20 21.42
CA SER A 55 2.44 9.36 21.75
C SER A 55 3.27 9.79 20.54
N GLY A 56 3.76 11.03 20.55
CA GLY A 56 4.49 11.61 19.42
C GLY A 56 5.87 11.00 19.13
N ASP A 57 6.43 10.22 20.07
CA ASP A 57 7.71 9.53 19.95
C ASP A 57 7.58 8.09 19.41
N ARG A 58 6.36 7.55 19.33
CA ARG A 58 6.14 6.21 18.76
C ARG A 58 6.35 6.21 17.24
N TYR A 59 6.71 5.04 16.73
CA TYR A 59 6.97 4.83 15.30
C TYR A 59 5.77 5.23 14.42
N ASP A 60 4.56 4.87 14.84
CA ASP A 60 3.29 5.15 14.16
C ASP A 60 2.82 6.60 14.25
N ALA A 61 3.53 7.48 14.96
CA ALA A 61 3.22 8.92 14.99
C ALA A 61 3.68 9.65 13.72
N THR A 62 4.68 9.11 13.03
CA THR A 62 5.31 9.74 11.83
C THR A 62 5.47 8.79 10.65
N ASN A 63 5.08 7.52 10.79
CA ASN A 63 5.12 6.51 9.75
C ASN A 63 3.73 5.92 9.52
N PHE A 64 3.47 5.43 8.32
CA PHE A 64 2.27 4.66 8.05
C PHE A 64 2.31 3.34 8.81
N SER A 65 1.16 2.94 9.34
CA SER A 65 0.95 1.66 10.00
C SER A 65 0.29 0.67 9.06
N LEU A 66 0.73 -0.58 9.10
CA LEU A 66 0.09 -1.68 8.38
C LEU A 66 -1.30 -1.93 8.96
N HIS A 67 -2.32 -1.73 8.14
CA HIS A 67 -3.66 -2.24 8.40
C HIS A 67 -3.77 -3.66 7.85
N GLY A 68 -3.42 -3.89 6.59
CA GLY A 68 -3.47 -5.23 6.01
C GLY A 68 -3.02 -5.34 4.56
N LEU A 69 -2.98 -6.59 4.06
CA LEU A 69 -2.67 -6.94 2.67
C LEU A 69 -3.79 -7.84 2.10
N TRP A 70 -4.71 -7.25 1.35
CA TRP A 70 -6.00 -7.88 1.06
C TRP A 70 -6.08 -8.46 -0.34
N PRO A 71 -6.33 -9.77 -0.50
CA PRO A 71 -6.69 -10.34 -1.79
C PRO A 71 -8.02 -9.77 -2.29
N MET A 72 -8.08 -9.37 -3.55
CA MET A 72 -9.29 -8.81 -4.13
C MET A 72 -10.39 -9.86 -4.28
N ARG A 73 -11.56 -9.57 -3.69
CA ARG A 73 -12.80 -10.37 -3.80
C ARG A 73 -12.69 -11.79 -3.21
N GLN A 74 -11.79 -12.00 -2.26
CA GLN A 74 -11.65 -13.27 -1.54
C GLN A 74 -11.47 -12.97 -0.07
N ASP A 75 -12.36 -13.53 0.76
CA ASP A 75 -12.27 -13.44 2.21
C ASP A 75 -12.58 -14.81 2.83
N TYR A 76 -12.01 -15.09 4.01
CA TYR A 76 -12.28 -16.26 4.84
C TYR A 76 -12.07 -17.63 4.14
N CYS A 77 -10.97 -17.78 3.41
CA CYS A 77 -10.69 -19.00 2.64
C CYS A 77 -10.33 -20.19 3.54
N GLY A 78 -11.19 -21.22 3.57
CA GLY A 78 -10.97 -22.41 4.40
C GLY A 78 -11.13 -22.16 5.91
N VAL A 79 -11.77 -21.05 6.29
CA VAL A 79 -12.00 -20.69 7.70
C VAL A 79 -13.30 -21.35 8.22
N PRO A 80 -13.29 -21.97 9.41
CA PRO A 80 -14.50 -22.46 10.09
C PRO A 80 -15.54 -21.37 10.39
N ASP A 81 -16.83 -21.71 10.36
CA ASP A 81 -17.90 -20.71 10.49
C ASP A 81 -17.97 -20.04 11.87
N ASP A 82 -17.59 -20.74 12.94
CA ASP A 82 -17.47 -20.19 14.29
C ASP A 82 -16.37 -19.12 14.36
N GLN A 83 -15.23 -19.33 13.70
CA GLN A 83 -14.17 -18.32 13.60
C GLN A 83 -14.59 -17.13 12.73
N LYS A 84 -15.30 -17.37 11.62
CA LYS A 84 -15.88 -16.27 10.81
C LYS A 84 -16.87 -15.44 11.63
N ALA A 85 -17.67 -16.07 12.48
CA ALA A 85 -18.62 -15.38 13.34
C ALA A 85 -17.89 -14.54 14.40
N ALA A 86 -16.95 -15.14 15.13
CA ALA A 86 -16.13 -14.42 16.11
C ALA A 86 -15.39 -13.22 15.50
N ASP A 87 -14.86 -13.38 14.29
CA ASP A 87 -14.19 -12.30 13.55
C ASP A 87 -15.14 -11.13 13.24
N LYS A 88 -16.33 -11.43 12.71
CA LYS A 88 -17.37 -10.43 12.37
C LYS A 88 -17.92 -9.72 13.60
N ASP A 89 -17.97 -10.41 14.73
CA ASP A 89 -18.39 -9.86 16.02
C ASP A 89 -17.28 -9.05 16.72
N GLY A 90 -16.09 -8.96 16.12
CA GLY A 90 -14.95 -8.21 16.66
C GLY A 90 -14.26 -8.91 17.83
N GLN A 91 -14.52 -10.20 18.04
CA GLN A 91 -13.90 -11.01 19.10
C GLN A 91 -12.53 -11.53 18.68
N TRP A 92 -11.66 -10.63 18.20
CA TRP A 92 -10.40 -11.04 17.57
C TRP A 92 -9.46 -11.76 18.53
N THR A 93 -9.51 -11.46 19.84
CA THR A 93 -8.72 -12.15 20.86
C THR A 93 -9.11 -13.61 21.07
N SER A 94 -10.33 -14.02 20.68
CA SER A 94 -10.76 -15.42 20.73
C SER A 94 -10.43 -16.20 19.46
N LEU A 95 -10.02 -15.54 18.38
CA LEU A 95 -9.50 -16.21 17.19
C LEU A 95 -8.17 -16.93 17.51
N PRO A 96 -7.80 -17.99 16.78
CA PRO A 96 -6.51 -18.64 16.95
C PRO A 96 -5.34 -17.64 16.86
N ALA A 97 -4.32 -17.83 17.70
CA ALA A 97 -3.10 -17.05 17.59
C ALA A 97 -2.42 -17.30 16.23
N VAL A 98 -1.90 -16.24 15.62
CA VAL A 98 -1.14 -16.35 14.37
C VAL A 98 0.24 -16.94 14.67
N ASN A 99 0.61 -18.01 13.95
CA ASN A 99 1.93 -18.62 14.09
C ASN A 99 2.99 -17.79 13.36
N LEU A 100 3.79 -17.03 14.11
CA LEU A 100 4.85 -16.15 13.61
C LEU A 100 6.18 -16.49 14.28
N SER A 101 7.27 -16.34 13.54
CA SER A 101 8.62 -16.26 14.09
C SER A 101 8.74 -15.07 15.04
N ALA A 102 9.73 -15.11 15.94
CA ALA A 102 9.95 -14.02 16.89
C ALA A 102 10.31 -12.71 16.17
N GLU A 103 11.06 -12.84 15.07
CA GLU A 103 11.48 -11.75 14.20
C GLU A 103 10.28 -11.10 13.52
N THR A 104 9.43 -11.89 12.84
CA THR A 104 8.22 -11.37 12.17
C THR A 104 7.25 -10.79 13.18
N LYS A 105 7.06 -11.41 14.36
CA LYS A 105 6.19 -10.89 15.40
C LYS A 105 6.65 -9.52 15.90
N SER A 106 7.95 -9.36 16.19
CA SER A 106 8.53 -8.10 16.65
C SER A 106 8.40 -6.99 15.60
N ALA A 107 8.70 -7.31 14.33
CA ALA A 107 8.55 -6.38 13.23
C ALA A 107 7.07 -6.01 12.99
N LEU A 108 6.16 -6.98 13.10
CA LEU A 108 4.72 -6.76 12.96
C LEU A 108 4.20 -5.84 14.07
N ASP A 109 4.57 -6.06 15.33
CA ASP A 109 4.12 -5.22 16.45
C ASP A 109 4.53 -3.75 16.29
N LYS A 110 5.68 -3.50 15.68
CA LYS A 110 6.14 -2.15 15.35
C LYS A 110 5.36 -1.54 14.18
N SER A 111 5.08 -2.34 13.14
CA SER A 111 4.46 -1.88 11.89
C SER A 111 2.92 -1.78 11.99
N MET A 112 2.29 -2.63 12.81
CA MET A 112 0.85 -2.76 13.00
C MET A 112 0.53 -2.56 14.48
N PRO A 113 0.33 -1.31 14.96
CA PRO A 113 0.00 -1.06 16.37
C PRO A 113 -1.24 -1.83 16.85
N GLY A 114 -2.17 -2.13 15.94
CA GLY A 114 -3.37 -2.92 16.20
C GLY A 114 -3.14 -4.35 16.66
N THR A 115 -1.91 -4.89 16.64
CA THR A 115 -1.62 -6.19 17.28
C THR A 115 -1.89 -6.17 18.79
N GLN A 116 -1.84 -4.99 19.43
CA GLN A 116 -2.28 -4.79 20.82
C GLN A 116 -3.77 -5.12 21.03
N SER A 117 -4.56 -5.07 19.96
CA SER A 117 -5.99 -5.38 19.92
C SER A 117 -6.30 -6.63 19.07
N ALA A 118 -5.30 -7.49 18.82
CA ALA A 118 -5.40 -8.71 18.00
C ALA A 118 -5.81 -8.49 16.53
N LEU A 119 -5.49 -7.32 15.94
CA LEU A 119 -5.76 -7.03 14.53
C LEU A 119 -5.11 -8.06 13.59
N GLU A 120 -3.93 -8.57 13.91
CA GLU A 120 -3.24 -9.56 13.10
C GLU A 120 -4.05 -10.86 12.94
N ARG A 121 -4.86 -11.21 13.95
CA ARG A 121 -5.73 -12.40 13.86
C ARG A 121 -6.88 -12.16 12.87
N HIS A 122 -7.48 -10.97 12.91
CA HIS A 122 -8.49 -10.55 11.94
C HIS A 122 -7.93 -10.59 10.52
N GLU A 123 -6.81 -9.91 10.30
CA GLU A 123 -6.17 -9.78 9.00
C GLU A 123 -5.73 -11.14 8.45
N TRP A 124 -5.24 -12.04 9.31
CA TRP A 124 -4.93 -13.40 8.90
C TRP A 124 -6.18 -14.18 8.50
N ILE A 125 -7.15 -14.29 9.39
CA ILE A 125 -8.34 -15.13 9.19
C ILE A 125 -9.14 -14.65 7.99
N LYS A 126 -9.39 -13.35 7.89
CA LYS A 126 -10.20 -12.79 6.81
C LYS A 126 -9.45 -12.74 5.49
N HIS A 127 -8.17 -12.38 5.47
CA HIS A 127 -7.45 -12.08 4.23
C HIS A 127 -6.27 -13.02 3.96
N GLY A 128 -5.39 -13.20 4.95
CA GLY A 128 -4.17 -13.99 4.80
C GLY A 128 -4.41 -15.46 4.39
N THR A 129 -5.47 -16.09 4.91
CA THR A 129 -5.86 -17.48 4.58
C THR A 129 -6.13 -17.70 3.08
N CYS A 130 -6.41 -16.66 2.32
CA CYS A 130 -6.63 -16.72 0.88
C CYS A 130 -5.35 -16.68 0.02
N THR A 131 -4.17 -16.50 0.63
CA THR A 131 -2.90 -16.28 -0.12
C THR A 131 -2.08 -17.55 -0.38
N LYS A 132 -2.46 -18.69 0.22
CA LYS A 132 -1.68 -19.94 0.25
C LYS A 132 -0.29 -19.83 0.90
N MET A 133 0.08 -18.66 1.42
CA MET A 133 1.32 -18.45 2.16
C MET A 133 1.21 -19.02 3.57
N SER A 134 2.35 -19.22 4.23
CA SER A 134 2.33 -19.31 5.68
C SER A 134 1.96 -17.94 6.26
N ALA A 135 1.46 -17.92 7.50
CA ALA A 135 1.16 -16.65 8.16
C ALA A 135 2.41 -15.79 8.35
N ASP A 136 3.55 -16.43 8.67
CA ASP A 136 4.83 -15.76 8.80
C ASP A 136 5.25 -15.07 7.50
N ASP A 137 5.23 -15.78 6.37
CA ASP A 137 5.60 -15.20 5.07
C ASP A 137 4.62 -14.10 4.62
N TYR A 138 3.32 -14.27 4.90
CA TYR A 138 2.30 -13.28 4.58
C TYR A 138 2.56 -11.96 5.31
N PHE A 139 2.79 -12.01 6.63
CA PHE A 139 3.07 -10.80 7.41
C PHE A 139 4.46 -10.25 7.12
N ALA A 140 5.48 -11.08 6.93
CA ALA A 140 6.81 -10.63 6.51
C ALA A 140 6.74 -9.86 5.17
N THR A 141 5.96 -10.35 4.21
CA THR A 141 5.73 -9.66 2.92
C THR A 141 5.00 -8.34 3.11
N ALA A 142 3.92 -8.31 3.92
CA ALA A 142 3.18 -7.08 4.19
C ALA A 142 4.05 -6.02 4.90
N ILE A 143 4.95 -6.45 5.80
CA ILE A 143 5.92 -5.61 6.48
C ILE A 143 6.97 -5.05 5.50
N ASP A 144 7.53 -5.89 4.63
CA ASP A 144 8.50 -5.45 3.60
C ASP A 144 7.86 -4.37 2.70
N LEU A 145 6.62 -4.56 2.25
CA LEU A 145 5.89 -3.56 1.44
C LEU A 145 5.58 -2.27 2.22
N MET A 146 5.24 -2.37 3.50
CA MET A 146 5.08 -1.19 4.35
C MET A 146 6.42 -0.46 4.56
N GLY A 147 7.51 -1.22 4.63
CA GLY A 147 8.89 -0.71 4.67
C GLY A 147 9.21 0.15 3.45
N ASP A 148 8.89 -0.34 2.24
CA ASP A 148 9.06 0.42 1.00
C ASP A 148 8.25 1.73 1.00
N LEU A 149 7.00 1.70 1.48
CA LEU A 149 6.18 2.91 1.62
C LEU A 149 6.82 3.90 2.61
N ASN A 150 7.26 3.42 3.77
CA ASN A 150 7.85 4.26 4.81
C ASN A 150 9.27 4.73 4.47
N ALA A 151 9.97 4.08 3.54
CA ALA A 151 11.25 4.54 2.99
C ALA A 151 11.10 5.56 1.83
N SER A 152 9.86 5.88 1.44
CA SER A 152 9.57 6.70 0.26
C SER A 152 9.36 8.18 0.55
N ALA A 153 9.30 8.98 -0.53
CA ALA A 153 8.92 10.39 -0.47
C ALA A 153 7.49 10.61 0.04
N VAL A 154 6.63 9.59 0.02
CA VAL A 154 5.26 9.67 0.54
C VAL A 154 5.28 9.81 2.06
N ARG A 155 6.06 8.97 2.77
CA ARG A 155 6.17 9.08 4.24
C ARG A 155 6.88 10.37 4.65
N ASP A 156 7.96 10.76 3.95
CA ASP A 156 8.65 12.03 4.21
C ASP A 156 7.69 13.22 4.06
N LEU A 157 6.83 13.21 3.04
CA LEU A 157 5.81 14.23 2.83
C LEU A 157 4.81 14.30 3.98
N PHE A 158 4.29 13.15 4.44
CA PHE A 158 3.35 13.10 5.57
C PHE A 158 4.02 13.60 6.86
N ALA A 159 5.21 13.08 7.19
CA ALA A 159 5.95 13.49 8.38
C ALA A 159 6.25 15.00 8.41
N ALA A 160 6.61 15.61 7.27
CA ALA A 160 6.86 17.06 7.18
C ALA A 160 5.58 17.92 7.30
N ASN A 161 4.41 17.32 7.14
CA ASN A 161 3.11 18.00 7.11
C ASN A 161 2.18 17.62 8.27
N VAL A 162 2.68 16.96 9.30
CA VAL A 162 1.91 16.70 10.54
C VAL A 162 1.29 18.00 11.07
N GLY A 163 -0.01 17.95 11.37
CA GLY A 163 -0.84 19.07 11.80
C GLY A 163 -1.33 19.99 10.66
N LYS A 164 -0.94 19.77 9.41
CA LYS A 164 -1.25 20.64 8.26
C LYS A 164 -2.20 19.94 7.29
N VAL A 165 -2.90 20.75 6.48
CA VAL A 165 -3.68 20.27 5.33
C VAL A 165 -2.71 19.87 4.21
N LEU A 166 -2.88 18.65 3.71
CA LEU A 166 -2.14 18.11 2.58
C LEU A 166 -3.11 17.81 1.43
N LYS A 167 -2.74 18.26 0.22
CA LYS A 167 -3.55 18.11 -1.00
C LYS A 167 -3.20 16.82 -1.74
N ALA A 168 -4.19 16.25 -2.41
CA ALA A 168 -4.06 15.03 -3.20
C ALA A 168 -2.92 15.12 -4.22
N ASP A 169 -2.78 16.25 -4.93
CA ASP A 169 -1.74 16.41 -5.96
C ASP A 169 -0.31 16.28 -5.42
N ALA A 170 -0.07 16.77 -4.20
CA ALA A 170 1.24 16.60 -3.56
C ALA A 170 1.52 15.12 -3.22
N ILE A 171 0.49 14.40 -2.76
CA ILE A 171 0.59 12.97 -2.44
C ILE A 171 0.79 12.16 -3.72
N LYS A 172 0.03 12.45 -4.78
CA LYS A 172 0.20 11.83 -6.10
C LYS A 172 1.61 12.02 -6.63
N ALA A 173 2.13 13.25 -6.59
CA ALA A 173 3.49 13.54 -7.01
C ALA A 173 4.55 12.79 -6.20
N ALA A 174 4.33 12.59 -4.89
CA ALA A 174 5.23 11.80 -4.05
C ALA A 174 5.20 10.31 -4.42
N PHE A 175 4.04 9.74 -4.73
CA PHE A 175 3.94 8.36 -5.25
C PHE A 175 4.66 8.21 -6.58
N ASP A 176 4.40 9.11 -7.53
CA ASP A 176 5.02 9.02 -8.86
C ASP A 176 6.55 9.18 -8.79
N LYS A 177 7.03 10.03 -7.89
CA LYS A 177 8.47 10.19 -7.62
C LYS A 177 9.10 8.91 -7.06
N SER A 178 8.43 8.21 -6.15
CA SER A 178 9.02 7.06 -5.45
C SER A 178 8.80 5.72 -6.14
N PHE A 179 7.71 5.57 -6.88
CA PHE A 179 7.26 4.29 -7.43
C PHE A 179 7.08 4.32 -8.95
N GLY A 180 7.53 5.39 -9.59
CA GLY A 180 7.49 5.59 -11.04
C GLY A 180 6.24 6.33 -11.51
N ALA A 181 6.32 6.95 -12.68
CA ALA A 181 5.22 7.71 -13.26
C ALA A 181 3.91 6.89 -13.34
N GLY A 182 2.78 7.50 -12.96
CA GLY A 182 1.47 6.86 -12.96
C GLY A 182 1.20 5.89 -11.81
N ALA A 183 2.14 5.77 -10.85
CA ALA A 183 1.92 4.98 -9.63
C ALA A 183 0.73 5.51 -8.82
N SER A 184 0.56 6.84 -8.79
CA SER A 184 -0.50 7.50 -8.05
C SER A 184 -1.91 7.13 -8.53
N ASP A 185 -2.08 6.70 -9.79
CA ASP A 185 -3.35 6.22 -10.33
C ASP A 185 -3.79 4.87 -9.72
N ARG A 186 -2.93 4.19 -8.96
CA ARG A 186 -3.26 2.93 -8.26
C ARG A 186 -3.50 3.14 -6.76
N VAL A 187 -3.55 4.38 -6.32
CA VAL A 187 -3.68 4.74 -4.91
C VAL A 187 -5.04 5.39 -4.68
N LYS A 188 -5.66 5.04 -3.55
CA LYS A 188 -6.85 5.72 -3.04
C LYS A 188 -6.61 6.21 -1.61
N MET A 189 -6.80 7.49 -1.42
CA MET A 189 -6.80 8.18 -0.14
C MET A 189 -8.20 8.19 0.48
N SER A 190 -8.26 7.77 1.74
CA SER A 190 -9.45 7.80 2.58
C SER A 190 -9.31 8.88 3.65
N CYS A 191 -10.38 9.64 3.84
CA CYS A 191 -10.46 10.70 4.84
C CYS A 191 -11.65 10.49 5.75
N ARG A 192 -11.51 10.88 7.03
CA ARG A 192 -12.58 10.84 8.03
C ARG A 192 -12.90 12.24 8.53
N ARG A 193 -14.11 12.41 9.07
CA ARG A 193 -14.47 13.63 9.81
C ARG A 193 -14.26 13.41 11.31
N VAL A 194 -13.54 14.35 11.93
CA VAL A 194 -13.33 14.44 13.38
C VAL A 194 -13.78 15.85 13.78
N GLY A 195 -14.98 15.95 14.35
CA GLY A 195 -15.67 17.24 14.48
C GLY A 195 -15.80 17.94 13.12
N ASN A 196 -15.29 19.17 13.04
CA ASN A 196 -15.28 19.97 11.81
C ASN A 196 -14.05 19.73 10.92
N LYS A 197 -13.10 18.91 11.36
CA LYS A 197 -11.86 18.63 10.63
C LYS A 197 -12.03 17.41 9.73
N ARG A 198 -11.44 17.47 8.53
CA ARG A 198 -11.23 16.31 7.68
C ARG A 198 -9.79 15.85 7.84
N VAL A 199 -9.59 14.63 8.31
CA VAL A 199 -8.25 14.04 8.52
C VAL A 199 -8.01 12.93 7.50
N ILE A 200 -6.78 12.80 7.00
CA ILE A 200 -6.37 11.68 6.15
C ILE A 200 -6.16 10.48 7.05
N SER A 201 -6.95 9.42 6.86
CA SER A 201 -6.93 8.25 7.75
C SER A 201 -6.20 7.06 7.17
N GLU A 202 -6.19 6.91 5.85
CA GLU A 202 -5.63 5.71 5.21
C GLU A 202 -5.29 5.96 3.74
N LEU A 203 -4.26 5.29 3.27
CA LEU A 203 -3.96 5.08 1.86
C LEU A 203 -4.14 3.59 1.53
N THR A 204 -4.92 3.30 0.51
CA THR A 204 -5.04 1.96 -0.06
C THR A 204 -4.34 1.93 -1.42
N ILE A 205 -3.48 0.94 -1.62
CA ILE A 205 -2.56 0.88 -2.77
C ILE A 205 -2.84 -0.43 -3.51
N GLY A 206 -3.23 -0.33 -4.77
CA GLY A 206 -3.46 -1.49 -5.62
C GLY A 206 -2.16 -2.16 -6.04
N LEU A 207 -2.10 -3.49 -5.93
CA LEU A 207 -0.94 -4.31 -6.26
C LEU A 207 -1.31 -5.40 -7.28
N SER A 208 -0.32 -5.78 -8.08
CA SER A 208 -0.40 -6.89 -9.03
C SER A 208 -0.53 -8.25 -8.31
N GLN A 209 -0.76 -9.31 -9.10
CA GLN A 209 -0.84 -10.68 -8.56
C GLN A 209 0.45 -11.17 -7.88
N ASP A 210 1.58 -10.54 -8.18
CA ASP A 210 2.89 -11.00 -7.74
C ASP A 210 3.15 -10.66 -6.26
N ALA A 211 2.25 -9.91 -5.61
CA ALA A 211 2.37 -9.44 -4.22
C ALA A 211 2.46 -10.57 -3.18
N VAL A 212 2.05 -11.78 -3.53
CA VAL A 212 2.14 -12.99 -2.68
C VAL A 212 2.95 -14.10 -3.35
N SER A 213 3.77 -13.75 -4.35
CA SER A 213 4.65 -14.67 -5.04
C SER A 213 6.08 -14.59 -4.49
N ALA A 214 6.94 -15.54 -4.84
CA ALA A 214 8.37 -15.47 -4.54
C ALA A 214 9.07 -14.22 -5.12
N GLN A 215 8.45 -13.55 -6.10
CA GLN A 215 8.98 -12.34 -6.74
C GLN A 215 8.56 -11.05 -6.01
N ALA A 216 7.69 -11.12 -4.99
CA ALA A 216 7.16 -9.94 -4.30
C ALA A 216 8.28 -9.02 -3.80
N LYS A 217 9.28 -9.62 -3.14
CA LYS A 217 10.43 -8.90 -2.58
C LYS A 217 11.34 -8.29 -3.64
N GLU A 218 11.58 -8.98 -4.74
CA GLU A 218 12.41 -8.47 -5.84
C GLU A 218 11.74 -7.29 -6.55
N LYS A 219 10.42 -7.38 -6.79
CA LYS A 219 9.65 -6.31 -7.43
C LYS A 219 9.50 -5.09 -6.52
N GLY A 220 9.45 -5.30 -5.20
CA GLY A 220 9.12 -4.29 -4.21
C GLY A 220 7.77 -3.65 -4.46
N LEU A 221 7.42 -2.65 -3.66
CA LEU A 221 6.15 -1.93 -3.77
C LEU A 221 5.99 -1.26 -5.13
N GLY A 222 7.06 -0.67 -5.69
CA GLY A 222 7.02 0.01 -6.99
C GLY A 222 6.65 -0.91 -8.15
N GLY A 223 7.33 -2.05 -8.29
CA GLY A 223 7.03 -3.02 -9.35
C GLY A 223 5.62 -3.60 -9.24
N LEU A 224 5.14 -3.82 -8.01
CA LEU A 224 3.79 -4.33 -7.76
C LEU A 224 2.70 -3.30 -8.08
N ILE A 225 2.90 -2.02 -7.77
CA ILE A 225 2.00 -0.92 -8.13
C ILE A 225 1.85 -0.82 -9.65
N GLN A 226 2.96 -0.89 -10.38
CA GLN A 226 2.95 -0.73 -11.84
C GLN A 226 2.20 -1.86 -12.56
N GLY A 227 2.15 -3.06 -11.97
CA GLY A 227 1.35 -4.18 -12.47
C GLY A 227 -0.13 -4.16 -12.06
N ALA A 228 -0.57 -3.18 -11.28
CA ALA A 228 -1.95 -3.07 -10.82
C ALA A 228 -2.83 -2.17 -11.72
N GLY A 229 -4.14 -2.27 -11.51
CA GLY A 229 -5.13 -1.49 -12.24
C GLY A 229 -5.35 -0.12 -11.62
N GLN A 230 -5.81 0.82 -12.45
CA GLN A 230 -6.10 2.18 -12.02
C GLN A 230 -7.34 2.24 -11.11
N THR A 231 -7.40 3.27 -10.28
CA THR A 231 -8.49 3.59 -9.36
C THR A 231 -8.67 5.11 -9.25
N SER A 232 -9.79 5.54 -8.69
CA SER A 232 -9.97 6.94 -8.31
C SER A 232 -9.25 7.24 -6.99
N PHE A 233 -8.58 8.40 -6.91
CA PHE A 233 -7.78 8.76 -5.73
C PHE A 233 -8.59 9.01 -4.45
N GLY A 234 -9.90 9.27 -4.50
CA GLY A 234 -10.71 9.49 -3.30
C GLY A 234 -10.82 10.97 -2.95
N CYS A 235 -10.40 11.39 -1.74
CA CYS A 235 -10.53 12.79 -1.33
C CYS A 235 -9.50 13.72 -2.02
N ASP A 236 -9.81 15.01 -2.10
CA ASP A 236 -8.92 16.01 -2.70
C ASP A 236 -7.89 16.60 -1.73
N GLU A 237 -8.18 16.58 -0.43
CA GLU A 237 -7.28 17.04 0.64
C GLU A 237 -7.75 16.55 2.02
N GLY A 238 -6.85 16.62 3.00
CA GLY A 238 -7.15 16.41 4.42
C GLY A 238 -5.97 16.78 5.31
N ILE A 239 -6.22 16.86 6.62
CA ILE A 239 -5.18 17.11 7.62
C ILE A 239 -4.37 15.82 7.84
N VAL A 240 -3.05 15.91 7.83
CA VAL A 240 -2.17 14.86 8.36
C VAL A 240 -2.18 14.99 9.87
N ASP A 241 -2.97 14.16 10.54
CA ASP A 241 -3.25 14.33 11.96
C ASP A 241 -2.01 14.08 12.84
N ALA A 242 -1.87 14.80 13.95
CA ALA A 242 -0.76 14.60 14.89
C ALA A 242 -1.14 13.56 15.94
N ALA A 243 -0.16 12.81 16.47
CA ALA A 243 -0.41 11.89 17.58
C ALA A 243 -0.93 12.66 18.82
N GLY A 244 -1.88 12.04 19.52
CA GLY A 244 -2.61 12.67 20.61
C GLY A 244 -3.98 13.21 20.16
N PHE A 245 -4.93 13.22 21.10
CA PHE A 245 -6.32 13.62 20.88
C PHE A 245 -6.88 14.40 22.06
#